data_AF-A0A5J4XN16-F1
#
_entry.id   AF-A0A5J4XN16-F1
#
_cell.length_a   1.000
_cell.length_b   1.000
_cell.length_c   1.000
_cell.angle_alpha   90.00
_cell.angle_beta   90.00
_cell.angle_gamma   90.00
#
_symmetry.space_group_name_H-M   'P 1'
#
loop_
_entity.id
_entity.type
_entity.pdbx_description
1 polymer ?
#
loop_
_entity_poly.entity_id
_entity_poly.type
_entity_poly.pdbx_seq_one_letter_code
_entity_poly.pdbx_strand_id
1 'polypeptide(L)'
;MGPAYQSTALAAVDTIFIVTATVFLSMGSWFGTQRYGDTPSYPGPFVEQDGTRSPPSFFQAYVVLVPLLLGIIAPTAGLGLLIWQDDAYLGASTLGVYLAEVAAQLISEGVYLKTKTAMWPQVPQVYQTYRIWQLIRGCYLVGQVGGPQWLWNLHAMLIMLWVFNFGAVMTWTPWLYRWHLQPQSSENGRKDGYTNGQKTE
;
A
#
# COMPACT_ATOMS: atom_id res chain seq x y z
N MET A 1 -32.50 2.32 -8.41
CA MET A 1 -31.51 3.42 -8.35
C MET A 1 -30.74 3.41 -9.66
N GLY A 2 -30.60 4.55 -10.35
CA GLY A 2 -29.92 4.60 -11.64
C GLY A 2 -28.40 4.42 -11.53
N PRO A 3 -27.71 4.04 -12.62
CA PRO A 3 -26.24 3.87 -12.67
C PRO A 3 -25.48 5.16 -12.29
N ALA A 4 -26.11 6.32 -12.50
CA ALA A 4 -25.62 7.62 -12.06
C ALA A 4 -25.41 7.73 -10.53
N TYR A 5 -26.32 7.13 -9.76
CA TYR A 5 -26.30 7.21 -8.29
C TYR A 5 -25.32 6.22 -7.67
N GLN A 6 -25.18 5.04 -8.29
CA GLN A 6 -24.27 4.02 -7.79
C GLN A 6 -22.81 4.46 -7.92
N SER A 7 -22.42 5.11 -9.03
CA SER A 7 -21.02 5.51 -9.19
C SER A 7 -20.62 6.70 -8.30
N THR A 8 -21.52 7.65 -8.04
CA THR A 8 -21.23 8.76 -7.12
C THR A 8 -21.06 8.27 -5.69
N ALA A 9 -21.89 7.31 -5.25
CA ALA A 9 -21.71 6.65 -3.96
C ALA A 9 -20.37 5.90 -3.88
N LEU A 10 -19.96 5.21 -4.95
CA LEU A 10 -18.68 4.50 -5.00
C LEU A 10 -17.49 5.46 -4.92
N ALA A 11 -17.53 6.56 -5.68
CA ALA A 11 -16.49 7.59 -5.62
C ALA A 11 -16.40 8.27 -4.24
N ALA A 12 -17.54 8.44 -3.55
CA ALA A 12 -17.55 8.95 -2.19
C ALA A 12 -16.85 7.99 -1.20
N VAL A 13 -17.11 6.67 -1.31
CA VAL A 13 -16.42 5.66 -0.50
C VAL A 13 -14.91 5.68 -0.76
N ASP A 14 -14.49 5.80 -2.02
CA ASP A 14 -13.07 5.90 -2.40
C ASP A 14 -12.41 7.13 -1.81
N THR A 15 -13.09 8.27 -1.86
CA THR A 15 -12.60 9.52 -1.28
C THR A 15 -12.45 9.41 0.23
N ILE A 16 -13.47 8.85 0.91
CA ILE A 16 -13.44 8.62 2.35
C ILE A 16 -12.26 7.72 2.71
N PHE A 17 -12.07 6.61 1.98
CA PHE A 17 -10.94 5.72 2.23
C PHE A 17 -9.60 6.44 2.08
N ILE A 18 -9.37 7.16 0.98
CA ILE A 18 -8.11 7.88 0.73
C ILE A 18 -7.82 8.85 1.88
N VAL A 19 -8.82 9.63 2.31
CA VAL A 19 -8.68 10.59 3.41
C VAL A 19 -8.38 9.86 4.72
N THR A 20 -9.16 8.84 5.08
CA THR A 20 -8.99 8.09 6.32
C THR A 20 -7.65 7.36 6.36
N ALA A 21 -7.23 6.72 5.27
CA ALA A 21 -5.92 6.06 5.15
C ALA A 21 -4.78 7.07 5.34
N THR A 22 -4.88 8.25 4.71
CA THR A 22 -3.88 9.32 4.86
C THR A 22 -3.77 9.79 6.31
N VAL A 23 -4.90 10.03 6.97
CA VAL A 23 -4.94 10.43 8.39
C VAL A 23 -4.38 9.32 9.28
N PHE A 24 -4.80 8.08 9.08
CA PHE A 24 -4.33 6.92 9.85
C PHE A 24 -2.81 6.75 9.75
N LEU A 25 -2.26 6.76 8.54
CA LEU A 25 -0.81 6.65 8.31
C LEU A 25 -0.06 7.83 8.95
N SER A 26 -0.61 9.04 8.84
CA SER A 26 0.02 10.26 9.40
C SER A 26 0.07 10.21 10.92
N MET A 27 -1.02 9.78 11.56
CA MET A 27 -1.08 9.55 13.00
C MET A 27 -0.11 8.47 13.44
N GLY A 28 -0.03 7.35 12.71
CA GLY A 28 0.92 6.28 12.99
C GLY A 28 2.37 6.76 12.91
N SER A 29 2.69 7.57 11.90
CA SER A 29 4.03 8.16 11.78
C SER A 29 4.34 9.14 12.90
N TRP A 30 3.41 10.02 13.26
CA TRP A 30 3.59 10.96 14.36
C TRP A 30 3.77 10.23 15.71
N PHE A 31 2.96 9.22 15.99
CA PHE A 31 3.12 8.42 17.20
C PHE A 31 4.47 7.68 17.23
N GLY A 32 4.87 7.12 16.09
CA GLY A 32 6.15 6.45 15.92
C GLY A 32 7.34 7.38 16.19
N THR A 33 7.32 8.60 15.65
CA THR A 33 8.42 9.57 15.89
C THR A 33 8.48 10.04 17.34
N GLN A 34 7.33 10.22 17.99
CA GLN A 34 7.28 10.61 19.42
C GLN A 34 7.82 9.51 20.34
N ARG A 35 7.52 8.24 20.06
CA ARG A 35 7.88 7.12 20.93
C ARG A 35 9.24 6.50 20.64
N TYR A 36 9.70 6.57 19.39
CA TYR A 36 10.89 5.89 18.91
C TYR A 36 11.83 6.82 18.14
N GLY A 37 11.90 8.10 18.53
CA GLY A 37 12.71 9.13 17.85
C GLY A 37 14.20 8.79 17.72
N ASP A 38 14.73 7.98 18.64
CA ASP A 38 16.14 7.55 18.61
C ASP A 38 16.40 6.34 17.71
N THR A 39 15.36 5.76 17.09
CA THR A 39 15.54 4.62 16.18
C THR A 39 16.21 5.08 14.88
N PRO A 40 17.09 4.24 14.29
CA PRO A 40 17.72 4.57 13.03
C PRO A 40 16.68 4.85 11.96
N SER A 41 16.86 5.94 11.21
CA SER A 41 15.97 6.31 10.12
C SER A 41 15.87 5.18 9.09
N TYR A 42 14.71 5.06 8.46
CA TYR A 42 14.49 4.09 7.39
C TYR A 42 15.47 4.36 6.23
N PRO A 43 16.36 3.41 5.89
CA PRO A 43 17.38 3.61 4.86
C PRO A 43 16.78 3.71 3.45
N GLY A 44 15.53 3.24 3.29
CA GLY A 44 14.82 3.20 2.02
C GLY A 44 14.46 1.77 1.61
N PRO A 45 13.61 1.62 0.60
CA PRO A 45 13.28 0.32 0.05
C PRO A 45 14.54 -0.30 -0.54
N PHE A 46 14.75 -1.58 -0.23
CA PHE A 46 15.84 -2.36 -0.81
C PHE A 46 17.25 -1.87 -0.47
N VAL A 47 17.37 -1.14 0.66
CA VAL A 47 18.64 -0.65 1.18
C VAL A 47 18.79 -1.12 2.61
N GLU A 48 19.89 -1.80 2.92
CA GLU A 48 20.25 -2.18 4.28
C GLU A 48 20.85 -0.98 5.04
N GLN A 49 21.02 -1.10 6.36
CA GLN A 49 21.58 0.03 7.15
C GLN A 49 23.05 0.31 6.87
N ASP A 50 23.79 -0.68 6.36
CA ASP A 50 25.16 -0.48 5.87
C ASP A 50 25.21 0.16 4.47
N GLY A 51 24.04 0.46 3.89
CA GLY A 51 23.91 1.04 2.55
C GLY A 51 23.98 0.02 1.41
N THR A 52 24.12 -1.27 1.71
CA THR A 52 24.07 -2.31 0.68
C THR A 52 22.67 -2.36 0.06
N ARG A 53 22.60 -2.56 -1.26
CA ARG A 53 21.33 -2.69 -1.97
C ARG A 53 20.99 -4.16 -2.13
N SER A 54 19.94 -4.61 -1.47
CA SER A 54 19.37 -5.96 -1.57
C SER A 54 17.87 -5.78 -1.83
N PRO A 55 17.33 -6.17 -3.01
CA PRO A 55 17.37 -7.51 -3.63
C PRO A 55 17.95 -7.49 -5.07
N PRO A 56 18.01 -8.64 -5.79
CA PRO A 56 18.59 -8.73 -7.13
C PRO A 56 18.02 -7.70 -8.12
N SER A 57 18.87 -7.21 -9.03
CA SER A 57 18.52 -6.15 -10.00
C SER A 57 17.26 -6.45 -10.82
N PHE A 58 17.05 -7.71 -11.20
CA PHE A 58 15.84 -8.14 -11.89
C PHE A 58 14.57 -7.92 -11.05
N PHE A 59 14.63 -8.20 -9.75
CA PHE A 59 13.48 -7.99 -8.88
C PHE A 59 13.16 -6.50 -8.75
N GLN A 60 14.18 -5.65 -8.58
CA GLN A 60 13.99 -4.19 -8.57
C GLN A 60 13.35 -3.69 -9.86
N ALA A 61 13.82 -4.17 -11.02
CA ALA A 61 13.22 -3.85 -12.31
C ALA A 61 11.76 -4.31 -12.36
N TYR A 62 11.43 -5.49 -11.85
CA TYR A 62 10.06 -5.99 -11.76
C TYR A 62 9.17 -5.08 -10.91
N VAL A 63 9.56 -4.75 -9.67
CA VAL A 63 8.72 -3.98 -8.73
C VAL A 63 8.49 -2.54 -9.20
N VAL A 64 9.36 -2.00 -10.05
CA VAL A 64 9.23 -0.65 -10.60
C VAL A 64 8.50 -0.67 -11.94
N LEU A 65 8.96 -1.49 -12.90
CA LEU A 65 8.47 -1.45 -14.28
C LEU A 65 7.09 -2.06 -14.41
N VAL A 66 6.81 -3.19 -13.74
CA VAL A 66 5.54 -3.89 -13.94
C VAL A 66 4.37 -3.08 -13.36
N PRO A 67 4.43 -2.55 -12.13
CA PRO A 67 3.38 -1.66 -11.62
C PRO A 67 3.27 -0.35 -12.40
N LEU A 68 4.36 0.20 -12.93
CA LEU A 68 4.30 1.41 -13.76
C LEU A 68 3.59 1.14 -15.08
N LEU A 69 4.05 0.15 -15.85
CA LEU A 69 3.53 -0.15 -17.18
C LEU A 69 2.09 -0.69 -17.11
N LEU A 70 1.87 -1.70 -16.27
CA LEU A 70 0.56 -2.36 -16.19
C LEU A 70 -0.38 -1.68 -15.20
N GLY A 71 0.15 -1.09 -14.13
CA GLY A 71 -0.66 -0.47 -13.08
C GLY A 71 -0.96 1.02 -13.28
N ILE A 72 -0.26 1.73 -14.18
CA ILE A 72 -0.52 3.16 -14.47
C ILE A 72 -0.81 3.39 -15.95
N ILE A 73 0.08 2.94 -16.84
CA ILE A 73 -0.05 3.24 -18.28
C ILE A 73 -1.27 2.55 -18.87
N ALA A 74 -1.45 1.24 -18.65
CA ALA A 74 -2.59 0.51 -19.20
C ALA A 74 -3.96 1.06 -18.71
N PRO A 75 -4.17 1.35 -17.41
CA PRO A 75 -5.39 2.01 -16.92
C PRO A 75 -5.60 3.41 -17.48
N THR A 76 -4.53 4.19 -17.64
CA THR A 76 -4.62 5.54 -18.23
C THR A 76 -5.04 5.47 -19.70
N ALA A 77 -4.46 4.54 -20.46
CA ALA A 77 -4.84 4.29 -21.85
C ALA A 77 -6.29 3.78 -21.96
N GLY A 78 -6.70 2.86 -21.08
CA GLY A 78 -8.08 2.38 -21.00
C GLY A 78 -9.08 3.49 -20.68
N LEU A 79 -8.72 4.40 -19.77
CA LEU A 79 -9.54 5.58 -19.45
C LEU A 79 -9.66 6.50 -20.67
N GLY A 80 -8.55 6.79 -21.35
CA GLY A 80 -8.55 7.59 -22.58
C GLY A 80 -9.40 6.97 -23.69
N LEU A 81 -9.36 5.64 -23.82
CA LEU A 81 -10.17 4.91 -24.79
C LEU A 81 -11.67 5.00 -24.47
N LEU A 82 -12.06 4.90 -23.20
CA LEU A 82 -13.47 5.05 -22.79
C LEU A 82 -13.97 6.48 -23.00
N ILE A 83 -13.14 7.49 -22.69
CA ILE A 83 -13.47 8.88 -22.98
C ILE A 83 -13.67 9.09 -24.49
N TRP A 84 -12.83 8.49 -25.33
CA TRP A 84 -12.96 8.55 -26.78
C TRP A 84 -14.19 7.81 -27.32
N GLN A 85 -14.68 6.80 -26.60
CA GLN A 85 -15.91 6.05 -26.92
C GLN A 85 -17.18 6.66 -26.33
N ASP A 86 -17.11 7.92 -25.86
CA ASP A 86 -18.22 8.63 -25.18
C ASP A 86 -18.73 7.93 -23.89
N ASP A 87 -17.92 7.05 -23.29
CA ASP A 87 -18.22 6.34 -22.03
C ASP A 87 -17.32 6.83 -20.88
N ALA A 88 -17.12 8.14 -20.82
CA ALA A 88 -16.29 8.80 -19.81
C ALA A 88 -16.77 8.50 -18.38
N TYR A 89 -18.06 8.26 -18.19
CA TYR A 89 -18.65 7.97 -16.89
C TYR A 89 -18.23 6.59 -16.36
N LEU A 90 -18.29 5.54 -17.19
CA LEU A 90 -17.79 4.22 -16.83
C LEU A 90 -16.26 4.28 -16.59
N GLY A 91 -15.54 5.00 -17.45
CA GLY A 91 -14.10 5.20 -17.28
C GLY A 91 -13.75 5.86 -15.95
N ALA A 92 -14.40 6.98 -15.61
CA ALA A 92 -14.15 7.70 -14.38
C ALA A 92 -14.48 6.86 -13.13
N SER A 93 -15.62 6.15 -13.15
CA SER A 93 -16.10 5.35 -12.02
C SER A 93 -15.35 4.02 -11.81
N THR A 94 -14.52 3.60 -12.76
CA THR A 94 -13.72 2.37 -12.65
C THR A 94 -12.23 2.68 -12.62
N LEU A 95 -11.67 3.12 -13.76
CA LEU A 95 -10.24 3.39 -13.92
C LEU A 95 -9.82 4.74 -13.32
N GLY A 96 -10.69 5.75 -13.37
CA GLY A 96 -10.41 7.07 -12.82
C GLY A 96 -10.20 7.05 -11.31
N VAL A 97 -11.15 6.45 -10.58
CA VAL A 97 -11.03 6.28 -9.12
C VAL A 97 -9.85 5.40 -8.72
N TYR A 98 -9.52 4.38 -9.52
CA TYR A 98 -8.32 3.56 -9.35
C TYR A 98 -7.03 4.38 -9.50
N LEU A 99 -6.92 5.21 -10.54
CA LEU A 99 -5.75 6.06 -10.78
C LEU A 99 -5.59 7.12 -9.68
N ALA A 100 -6.70 7.67 -9.18
CA ALA A 100 -6.69 8.60 -8.05
C ALA A 100 -6.09 7.95 -6.79
N GLU A 101 -6.46 6.70 -6.51
CA GLU A 101 -5.89 5.94 -5.39
C GLU A 101 -4.40 5.63 -5.61
N VAL A 102 -4.00 5.23 -6.82
CA VAL A 102 -2.57 5.03 -7.15
C VAL A 102 -1.78 6.33 -6.93
N ALA A 103 -2.31 7.48 -7.37
CA ALA A 103 -1.68 8.77 -7.13
C ALA A 103 -1.55 9.08 -5.63
N ALA A 104 -2.61 8.82 -4.85
CA ALA A 104 -2.57 9.00 -3.40
C ALA A 104 -1.51 8.11 -2.72
N GLN A 105 -1.37 6.86 -3.16
CA GLN A 105 -0.30 5.97 -2.67
C GLN A 105 1.08 6.54 -3.03
N LEU A 106 1.32 6.94 -4.28
CA LEU A 106 2.63 7.44 -4.72
C LEU A 106 3.03 8.73 -3.98
N ILE A 107 2.08 9.64 -3.76
CA ILE A 107 2.30 10.85 -2.97
C ILE A 107 2.67 10.47 -1.53
N SER A 108 1.90 9.59 -0.91
CA SER A 108 2.15 9.12 0.45
C SER A 108 3.55 8.49 0.55
N GLU A 109 3.87 7.55 -0.32
CA GLU A 109 5.19 6.92 -0.35
C GLU A 109 6.31 7.94 -0.53
N GLY A 110 6.15 8.89 -1.46
CA GLY A 110 7.13 9.95 -1.68
C GLY A 110 7.37 10.82 -0.44
N VAL A 111 6.31 11.16 0.30
CA VAL A 111 6.41 11.88 1.58
C VAL A 111 7.17 11.04 2.61
N TYR A 112 6.78 9.77 2.77
CA TYR A 112 7.36 8.89 3.79
C TYR A 112 8.80 8.46 3.49
N LEU A 113 9.19 8.36 2.22
CA LEU A 113 10.59 8.17 1.82
C LEU A 113 11.43 9.40 2.14
N LYS A 114 10.94 10.60 1.83
CA LYS A 114 11.65 11.85 2.10
C LYS A 114 11.86 12.08 3.60
N THR A 115 10.88 11.70 4.42
CA THR A 115 10.98 11.78 5.88
C THR A 115 11.67 10.58 6.52
N LYS A 116 12.07 9.57 5.73
CA LYS A 116 12.75 8.35 6.19
C LYS A 116 12.06 7.66 7.37
N THR A 117 10.73 7.64 7.35
CA THR A 117 9.94 7.02 8.42
C THR A 117 9.93 5.50 8.33
N ALA A 118 9.88 4.83 9.48
CA ALA A 118 9.63 3.39 9.55
C ALA A 118 8.19 3.00 9.15
N MET A 119 7.30 3.99 8.95
CA MET A 119 5.93 3.76 8.48
C MET A 119 5.83 3.56 6.96
N TRP A 120 6.87 3.87 6.20
CA TRP A 120 6.84 3.73 4.73
C TRP A 120 6.31 2.37 4.25
N PRO A 121 6.70 1.21 4.84
CA PRO A 121 6.21 -0.09 4.37
C PRO A 121 4.71 -0.33 4.60
N GLN A 122 4.09 0.38 5.54
CA GLN A 122 2.65 0.25 5.79
C GLN A 122 1.82 0.93 4.69
N VAL A 123 2.38 1.95 4.03
CA VAL A 123 1.71 2.70 2.97
C VAL A 123 1.24 1.77 1.85
N PRO A 124 2.12 1.01 1.16
CA PRO A 124 1.68 0.10 0.12
C PRO A 124 0.72 -0.98 0.64
N GLN A 125 0.84 -1.42 1.89
CA GLN A 125 -0.05 -2.45 2.45
C GLN A 125 -1.50 -1.96 2.57
N VAL A 126 -1.68 -0.75 3.12
CA VAL A 126 -3.00 -0.14 3.30
C VAL A 126 -3.66 0.16 1.95
N TYR A 127 -2.95 0.82 1.04
CA TYR A 127 -3.50 1.17 -0.27
C TYR A 127 -3.72 -0.05 -1.17
N GLN A 128 -2.81 -1.03 -1.21
CA GLN A 128 -3.00 -2.19 -2.09
C GLN A 128 -4.20 -3.06 -1.69
N THR A 129 -4.47 -3.20 -0.39
CA THR A 129 -5.63 -3.97 0.08
C THR A 129 -6.93 -3.35 -0.43
N TYR A 130 -7.06 -2.03 -0.35
CA TYR A 130 -8.24 -1.33 -0.84
C TYR A 130 -8.32 -1.30 -2.36
N ARG A 131 -7.19 -1.10 -3.05
CA ARG A 131 -7.11 -1.19 -4.51
C ARG A 131 -7.67 -2.48 -5.08
N ILE A 132 -7.33 -3.62 -4.48
CA ILE A 132 -7.85 -4.92 -4.91
C ILE A 132 -9.38 -4.93 -4.78
N TRP A 133 -9.91 -4.42 -3.67
CA TRP A 133 -11.36 -4.31 -3.48
C TRP A 133 -12.01 -3.33 -4.48
N GLN A 134 -11.37 -2.20 -4.78
CA GLN A 134 -11.83 -1.24 -5.78
C GLN A 134 -11.88 -1.85 -7.19
N LEU A 135 -10.86 -2.61 -7.58
CA LEU A 135 -10.83 -3.30 -8.87
C LEU A 135 -11.91 -4.38 -8.98
N ILE A 136 -12.15 -5.15 -7.92
CA ILE A 136 -13.24 -6.15 -7.86
C ILE A 136 -14.59 -5.45 -8.07
N ARG A 137 -14.83 -4.33 -7.39
CA ARG A 137 -16.04 -3.52 -7.63
C ARG A 137 -16.11 -2.98 -9.06
N GLY A 138 -14.98 -2.57 -9.63
CA GLY A 138 -14.88 -2.19 -11.03
C GLY A 138 -15.36 -3.30 -11.96
N CYS A 139 -14.93 -4.55 -11.76
CA CYS A 139 -15.42 -5.71 -12.50
C CYS A 139 -16.95 -5.87 -12.39
N TYR A 140 -17.50 -5.74 -11.18
CA TYR A 140 -18.96 -5.83 -10.96
C TYR A 140 -19.70 -4.72 -11.71
N LEU A 141 -19.21 -3.48 -11.64
CA LEU A 141 -19.83 -2.35 -12.32
C LEU A 141 -19.83 -2.55 -13.84
N VAL A 142 -18.68 -2.94 -14.41
CA VAL A 142 -18.55 -3.26 -15.84
C VAL A 142 -19.54 -4.34 -16.26
N GLY A 143 -19.67 -5.41 -15.48
CA GLY A 143 -20.64 -6.47 -15.74
C GLY A 143 -22.10 -6.01 -15.66
N GLN A 144 -22.43 -5.15 -14.69
CA GLN A 144 -23.79 -4.64 -14.49
C GLN A 144 -24.24 -3.70 -15.60
N VAL A 145 -23.34 -2.86 -16.13
CA VAL A 145 -23.67 -1.90 -17.19
C VAL A 145 -23.50 -2.47 -18.59
N GLY A 146 -23.07 -3.73 -18.73
CA GLY A 146 -22.78 -4.33 -20.04
C GLY A 146 -21.57 -3.69 -20.73
N GLY A 147 -20.58 -3.26 -19.95
CA GLY A 147 -19.36 -2.63 -20.46
C GLY A 147 -18.51 -3.57 -21.30
N PRO A 148 -17.52 -3.05 -22.03
CA PRO A 148 -16.78 -3.83 -23.01
C PRO A 148 -15.90 -4.91 -22.38
N GLN A 149 -15.79 -6.07 -23.04
CA GLN A 149 -15.04 -7.23 -22.52
C GLN A 149 -13.58 -6.92 -22.21
N TRP A 150 -12.94 -6.06 -23.01
CA TRP A 150 -11.53 -5.68 -22.78
C TRP A 150 -11.34 -4.97 -21.44
N LEU A 151 -12.34 -4.20 -20.99
CA LEU A 151 -12.29 -3.47 -19.73
C LEU A 151 -12.40 -4.43 -18.54
N TRP A 152 -13.24 -5.46 -18.65
CA TRP A 152 -13.31 -6.54 -17.67
C TRP A 152 -11.96 -7.28 -17.59
N ASN A 153 -11.38 -7.65 -18.75
CA ASN A 153 -10.08 -8.32 -18.81
C ASN A 153 -8.96 -7.46 -18.20
N LEU A 154 -8.99 -6.14 -18.45
CA LEU A 154 -8.04 -5.19 -17.87
C LEU A 154 -8.15 -5.18 -16.33
N HIS A 155 -9.36 -5.11 -15.77
CA HIS A 155 -9.53 -5.18 -14.31
C HIS A 155 -9.05 -6.53 -13.75
N ALA A 156 -9.39 -7.64 -14.38
CA ALA A 156 -8.94 -8.97 -13.96
C ALA A 156 -7.40 -9.08 -13.93
N MET A 157 -6.74 -8.57 -14.99
CA MET A 157 -5.28 -8.50 -15.05
C MET A 157 -4.70 -7.63 -13.94
N LEU A 158 -5.28 -6.46 -13.68
CA LEU A 158 -4.86 -5.57 -12.60
C LEU A 158 -5.02 -6.24 -11.23
N ILE A 159 -6.12 -6.96 -10.99
CA ILE A 159 -6.32 -7.71 -9.74
C ILE A 159 -5.20 -8.73 -9.55
N MET A 160 -4.90 -9.54 -10.57
CA MET A 160 -3.81 -10.51 -10.49
C MET A 160 -2.45 -9.84 -10.22
N LEU A 161 -2.17 -8.75 -10.92
CA LEU A 161 -0.96 -7.96 -10.74
C LEU A 161 -0.82 -7.47 -9.29
N TRP A 162 -1.87 -6.86 -8.74
CA TRP A 162 -1.82 -6.28 -7.41
C TRP A 162 -1.87 -7.32 -6.30
N VAL A 163 -2.53 -8.47 -6.50
CA VAL A 163 -2.45 -9.60 -5.57
C VAL A 163 -1.02 -10.15 -5.51
N PHE A 164 -0.38 -10.33 -6.68
CA PHE A 164 1.01 -10.78 -6.71
C PHE A 164 1.94 -9.74 -6.06
N ASN A 165 1.77 -8.47 -6.40
CA ASN A 165 2.56 -7.38 -5.81
C ASN A 165 2.35 -7.28 -4.30
N PHE A 166 1.12 -7.47 -3.81
CA PHE A 166 0.84 -7.50 -2.38
C PHE A 166 1.53 -8.68 -1.71
N GLY A 167 1.48 -9.87 -2.31
CA GLY A 167 2.20 -11.05 -1.82
C GLY A 167 3.72 -10.83 -1.76
N ALA A 168 4.30 -10.24 -2.80
CA ALA A 168 5.70 -9.84 -2.81
C ALA A 168 5.99 -8.82 -1.68
N VAL A 169 5.11 -7.84 -1.49
CA VAL A 169 5.23 -6.82 -0.44
C VAL A 169 5.08 -7.39 0.98
N MET A 170 4.26 -8.41 1.17
CA MET A 170 4.12 -9.07 2.47
C MET A 170 5.32 -9.98 2.76
N THR A 171 5.85 -10.66 1.74
CA THR A 171 6.96 -11.62 1.90
C THR A 171 8.21 -10.96 2.47
N TRP A 172 8.59 -9.77 1.98
CA TRP A 172 9.79 -9.04 2.46
C TRP A 172 9.58 -8.17 3.71
N THR A 173 8.32 -7.92 4.12
CA THR A 173 8.00 -7.09 5.31
C THR A 173 8.75 -7.52 6.60
N PRO A 174 8.90 -8.82 6.92
CA PRO A 174 9.66 -9.27 8.09
C PRO A 174 11.11 -8.80 8.10
N TRP A 175 11.76 -8.77 6.94
CA TRP A 175 13.14 -8.32 6.80
C TRP A 175 13.24 -6.81 6.94
N LEU A 176 12.27 -6.09 6.38
CA LEU A 176 12.19 -4.63 6.44
C LEU A 176 12.02 -4.11 7.88
N TYR A 177 11.22 -4.80 8.68
CA TYR A 177 11.04 -4.51 10.11
C TYR A 177 12.01 -5.26 11.03
N ARG A 178 12.94 -6.03 10.48
CA ARG A 178 13.92 -6.81 11.24
C ARG A 178 13.27 -7.64 12.35
N TRP A 179 12.15 -8.31 12.06
CA TRP A 179 11.46 -9.16 13.05
C TRP A 179 12.39 -10.20 13.67
N HIS A 180 13.39 -10.66 12.91
CA HIS A 180 14.41 -11.61 13.34
C HIS A 180 15.45 -11.03 14.34
N LEU A 181 15.54 -9.71 14.50
CA LEU A 181 16.46 -9.03 15.43
C LEU A 181 15.76 -8.51 16.69
N GLN A 182 14.46 -8.77 16.85
CA GLN A 182 13.77 -8.39 18.08
C GLN A 182 14.33 -9.21 19.24
N PRO A 183 14.76 -8.58 20.34
CA PRO A 183 15.23 -9.31 21.50
C PRO A 183 14.08 -10.22 21.95
N GLN A 184 14.32 -11.54 22.00
CA GLN A 184 13.36 -12.47 22.59
C GLN A 184 13.09 -11.95 24.00
N SER A 185 11.84 -11.58 24.28
CA SER A 185 11.46 -11.06 25.59
C SER A 185 11.95 -12.05 26.63
N SER A 186 13.00 -11.69 27.36
CA SER A 186 13.57 -12.56 28.37
C SER A 186 12.53 -12.73 29.46
N GLU A 187 11.83 -13.85 29.42
CA GLU A 187 10.96 -14.40 30.46
C GLU A 187 11.72 -14.72 31.77
N ASN A 188 12.89 -14.07 31.98
CA ASN A 188 13.75 -14.20 33.15
C ASN A 188 13.88 -12.90 33.97
N GLY A 189 13.30 -11.77 33.54
CA GLY A 189 13.34 -10.51 34.30
C GLY A 189 12.50 -10.49 35.60
N ARG A 190 11.82 -11.59 35.95
CA ARG A 190 10.95 -11.68 37.15
C ARG A 190 11.51 -12.59 38.26
N LYS A 191 12.77 -13.03 38.20
CA LYS A 191 13.34 -13.92 39.24
C LYS A 191 14.34 -13.27 40.20
N ASP A 192 14.86 -12.07 39.94
CA ASP A 192 16.02 -11.58 40.72
C ASP A 192 15.70 -10.46 41.73
N GLY A 193 14.42 -10.25 42.07
CA GLY A 193 13.98 -9.15 42.94
C GLY A 193 13.93 -9.44 44.45
N TYR A 194 14.26 -10.64 44.92
CA TYR A 194 14.13 -11.01 46.34
C TYR A 194 15.29 -11.85 46.87
N THR A 195 16.51 -11.31 46.91
CA THR A 195 17.49 -11.72 47.94
C THR A 195 18.63 -10.71 48.02
N ASN A 196 18.61 -9.86 49.04
CA ASN A 196 19.70 -9.80 50.02
C ASN A 196 19.43 -8.73 51.07
N GLY A 197 18.61 -9.11 52.05
CA GLY A 197 18.83 -8.66 53.42
C GLY A 197 19.76 -9.66 54.09
N GLN A 198 21.06 -9.40 54.11
CA GLN A 198 21.94 -9.98 55.12
C GLN A 198 22.88 -8.90 55.66
N LYS A 199 22.69 -8.71 56.96
CA LYS A 199 23.48 -7.90 57.88
C LYS A 199 24.92 -8.40 57.94
N THR A 200 25.86 -7.48 58.10
CA THR A 200 27.13 -7.74 58.77
C THR A 200 27.26 -6.70 59.88
N GLU A 201 27.14 -7.19 61.11
CA GLU A 201 27.71 -6.59 62.32
C GLU A 201 29.24 -6.78 62.33
#